data_AF-A0A520KBU7-F1
#
_entry.id   AF-A0A520KBU7-F1
#
_cell.length_a   1.000
_cell.length_b   1.000
_cell.length_c   1.000
_cell.angle_alpha   90.00
_cell.angle_beta   90.00
_cell.angle_gamma   90.00
#
_symmetry.space_group_name_H-M   'P 1'
#
loop_
_entity.id
_entity.type
_entity.pdbx_description
1 polymer ?
#
loop_
_entity_poly.entity_id
_entity_poly.type
_entity_poly.pdbx_seq_one_letter_code
_entity_poly.pdbx_strand_id
1 'polypeptide(L)'
;MVQATLFIEAQANQPGAAMRSLQKMVDDMQSSGVNIVDYEVSDEEKDEVEDNVAYSSFVEMTLEAPLREFLRLCMRVTPSSMEILEGEQEIPANDALYVMGDVCKIIGGCCESAGVRLPMPETQFGDEKQREPGIDEEELHEFLDEGYIHFKFVTKVAGDEDIVTRDILRVLNVMGTYVNKVKLKEDGDQSDGFSGLAAVEAIVPNIETLFEVVLHFSPLAMSIEYPEVLRFTLVDIQNLAINMSSLVTDITNYVATKRYKSLNERR
;
A
#
# COMPACT_ATOMS: atom_id res chain seq x y z
N MET A 1 -1.14 9.34 -18.49
CA MET A 1 -2.43 8.76 -18.06
C MET A 1 -2.23 7.27 -17.98
N VAL A 2 -2.82 6.60 -16.99
CA VAL A 2 -2.86 5.14 -16.89
C VAL A 2 -4.18 4.67 -17.50
N GLN A 3 -4.10 3.70 -18.40
CA GLN A 3 -5.24 2.98 -18.94
C GLN A 3 -5.17 1.54 -18.44
N ALA A 4 -6.27 1.04 -17.86
CA ALA A 4 -6.29 -0.29 -17.28
C ALA A 4 -7.68 -0.92 -17.38
N THR A 5 -7.69 -2.24 -17.54
CA THR A 5 -8.88 -3.08 -17.38
C THR A 5 -8.90 -3.64 -15.97
N LEU A 6 -9.97 -3.37 -15.22
CA LEU A 6 -10.21 -3.86 -13.88
C LEU A 6 -11.27 -4.94 -13.89
N PHE A 7 -11.04 -6.00 -13.13
CA PHE A 7 -12.02 -7.05 -12.87
C PHE A 7 -12.42 -6.99 -11.40
N ILE A 8 -13.72 -6.79 -11.13
CA ILE A 8 -14.23 -6.67 -9.76
C ILE A 8 -15.34 -7.69 -9.57
N GLU A 9 -15.20 -8.52 -8.54
CA GLU A 9 -16.19 -9.52 -8.17
C GLU A 9 -17.00 -9.05 -6.95
N ALA A 10 -18.30 -9.34 -6.96
CA ALA A 10 -19.15 -9.21 -5.79
C ALA A 10 -19.91 -10.50 -5.53
N GLN A 11 -20.08 -10.83 -4.25
CA GLN A 11 -20.89 -11.96 -3.80
C GLN A 11 -21.95 -11.51 -2.79
N ALA A 12 -23.13 -12.12 -2.86
CA ALA A 12 -24.25 -11.83 -1.98
C ALA A 12 -25.07 -13.09 -1.66
N ASN A 13 -25.90 -13.01 -0.61
CA ASN A 13 -26.82 -14.09 -0.22
C ASN A 13 -28.26 -13.87 -0.71
N GLN A 14 -28.48 -12.85 -1.55
CA GLN A 14 -29.80 -12.51 -2.09
C GLN A 14 -29.74 -12.35 -3.61
N PRO A 15 -30.76 -12.83 -4.34
CA PRO A 15 -30.84 -12.63 -5.79
C PRO A 15 -30.78 -11.16 -6.22
N GLY A 16 -29.97 -10.91 -7.24
CA GLY A 16 -29.65 -9.65 -7.88
C GLY A 16 -28.87 -8.67 -7.00
N ALA A 17 -28.47 -9.05 -5.78
CA ALA A 17 -27.80 -8.11 -4.87
C ALA A 17 -26.35 -7.85 -5.28
N ALA A 18 -25.63 -8.86 -5.79
CA ALA A 18 -24.26 -8.69 -6.26
C ALA A 18 -24.25 -7.77 -7.50
N MET A 19 -25.07 -8.10 -8.50
CA MET A 19 -25.19 -7.32 -9.74
C MET A 19 -25.59 -5.86 -9.47
N ARG A 20 -26.60 -5.62 -8.60
CA ARG A 20 -27.01 -4.24 -8.23
C ARG A 20 -25.91 -3.47 -7.51
N SER A 21 -25.10 -4.15 -6.70
CA SER A 21 -23.97 -3.52 -6.01
C SER A 21 -22.90 -3.07 -7.00
N LEU A 22 -22.56 -3.92 -7.97
CA LEU A 22 -21.59 -3.58 -9.02
C LEU A 22 -22.11 -2.47 -9.95
N GLN A 23 -23.38 -2.53 -10.37
CA GLN A 23 -23.96 -1.47 -11.19
C GLN A 23 -23.93 -0.12 -10.46
N LYS A 24 -24.30 -0.12 -9.17
CA LYS A 24 -24.22 1.10 -8.36
C LYS A 24 -22.78 1.61 -8.23
N MET A 25 -21.81 0.72 -8.06
CA MET A 25 -20.39 1.10 -8.03
C MET A 25 -19.98 1.82 -9.31
N VAL A 26 -20.35 1.29 -10.48
CA VAL A 26 -20.08 1.91 -11.78
C VAL A 26 -20.76 3.28 -11.88
N ASP A 27 -22.04 3.37 -11.52
CA ASP A 27 -22.80 4.63 -11.56
C ASP A 27 -22.16 5.71 -10.65
N ASP A 28 -21.73 5.31 -9.44
CA ASP A 28 -21.06 6.19 -8.48
C ASP A 28 -19.68 6.64 -9.01
N MET A 29 -18.94 5.77 -9.71
CA MET A 29 -17.66 6.10 -10.36
C MET A 29 -17.84 7.11 -11.48
N GLN A 30 -18.81 6.90 -12.38
CA GLN A 30 -19.12 7.83 -13.46
C GLN A 30 -19.58 9.19 -12.91
N SER A 31 -20.44 9.18 -11.88
CA SER A 31 -20.90 10.40 -11.22
C SER A 31 -19.78 11.17 -10.51
N SER A 32 -18.71 10.47 -10.11
CA SER A 32 -17.50 11.06 -9.53
C SER A 32 -16.53 11.62 -10.58
N GLY A 33 -16.83 11.47 -11.87
CA GLY A 33 -15.99 11.95 -12.97
C GLY A 33 -14.89 10.99 -13.42
N VAL A 34 -14.94 9.72 -13.02
CA VAL A 34 -14.00 8.70 -13.51
C VAL A 34 -14.26 8.45 -15.00
N ASN A 35 -13.20 8.50 -15.81
CA ASN A 35 -13.30 8.21 -17.25
C ASN A 35 -13.34 6.70 -17.49
N ILE A 36 -14.54 6.13 -17.57
CA ILE A 36 -14.78 4.73 -17.94
C ILE A 36 -14.96 4.66 -19.45
N VAL A 37 -14.04 3.98 -20.13
CA VAL A 37 -14.02 3.81 -21.59
C VAL A 37 -15.08 2.80 -22.02
N ASP A 38 -15.15 1.68 -21.31
CA ASP A 38 -16.10 0.60 -21.52
C ASP A 38 -16.30 -0.18 -20.23
N TYR A 39 -17.47 -0.81 -20.06
CA TYR A 39 -17.70 -1.75 -18.97
C TYR A 39 -18.81 -2.75 -19.30
N GLU A 40 -18.66 -3.97 -18.78
CA GLU A 40 -19.67 -5.02 -18.84
C GLU A 40 -19.90 -5.59 -17.44
N VAL A 41 -21.15 -5.57 -16.98
CA VAL A 41 -21.57 -6.25 -15.76
C VAL A 41 -22.18 -7.58 -16.16
N SER A 42 -21.64 -8.68 -15.60
CA SER A 42 -22.12 -10.02 -15.88
C SER A 42 -23.52 -10.23 -15.30
N ASP A 43 -24.26 -11.15 -15.92
CA ASP A 43 -25.40 -11.77 -15.24
C ASP A 43 -24.94 -12.44 -13.93
N GLU A 44 -25.88 -12.58 -12.99
CA GLU A 44 -25.60 -13.17 -11.69
C GLU A 44 -25.62 -14.70 -11.77
N GLU A 45 -24.53 -15.34 -11.33
CA GLU A 45 -24.42 -16.78 -11.20
C GLU A 45 -24.85 -17.21 -9.79
N LYS A 46 -25.51 -18.36 -9.69
CA LYS A 46 -25.96 -18.92 -8.41
C LYS A 46 -25.10 -20.12 -8.08
N ASP A 47 -24.36 -20.02 -6.99
CA ASP A 47 -23.53 -21.08 -6.43
C ASP A 47 -24.23 -21.71 -5.21
N GLU A 48 -24.44 -23.02 -5.28
CA GLU A 48 -24.94 -23.81 -4.15
C GLU A 48 -23.77 -24.56 -3.51
N VAL A 49 -23.34 -24.12 -2.32
CA VAL A 49 -22.29 -24.76 -1.54
C VAL A 49 -22.89 -25.26 -0.22
N GLU A 50 -23.02 -26.59 -0.11
CA GLU A 50 -23.71 -27.26 1.01
C GLU A 50 -25.15 -26.72 1.21
N ASP A 51 -25.43 -26.12 2.37
CA ASP A 51 -26.73 -25.52 2.74
C ASP A 51 -26.78 -23.99 2.47
N ASN A 52 -25.73 -23.41 1.87
CA ASN A 52 -25.66 -21.98 1.58
C ASN A 52 -25.80 -21.72 0.07
N VAL A 53 -26.60 -20.69 -0.24
CA VAL A 53 -26.71 -20.14 -1.59
C VAL A 53 -25.95 -18.83 -1.64
N ALA A 54 -24.96 -18.77 -2.53
CA ALA A 54 -24.27 -17.55 -2.89
C ALA A 54 -24.68 -17.13 -4.31
N TYR A 55 -24.72 -15.83 -4.52
CA TYR A 55 -24.94 -15.20 -5.81
C TYR A 55 -23.73 -14.35 -6.12
N SER A 56 -23.09 -14.59 -7.27
CA SER A 56 -21.87 -13.93 -7.70
C SER A 56 -22.10 -13.19 -9.01
N SER A 57 -21.44 -12.06 -9.18
CA SER A 57 -21.42 -11.29 -10.43
C SER A 57 -20.07 -10.59 -10.51
N PHE A 58 -19.63 -10.28 -11.72
CA PHE A 58 -18.40 -9.55 -11.96
C PHE A 58 -18.65 -8.36 -12.88
N VAL A 59 -17.79 -7.36 -12.77
CA VAL A 59 -17.69 -6.27 -13.73
C VAL A 59 -16.29 -6.24 -14.30
N GLU A 60 -16.21 -6.23 -15.62
CA GLU A 60 -15.01 -5.87 -16.38
C GLU A 60 -15.15 -4.42 -16.79
N MET A 61 -14.20 -3.56 -16.43
CA MET A 61 -14.24 -2.14 -16.81
C MET A 61 -12.87 -1.65 -17.27
N THR A 62 -12.84 -0.95 -18.40
CA THR A 62 -11.66 -0.22 -18.86
C THR A 62 -11.79 1.23 -18.44
N LEU A 63 -10.78 1.77 -17.75
CA LEU A 63 -10.76 3.17 -17.33
C LEU A 63 -9.43 3.86 -17.64
N GLU A 64 -9.49 5.18 -17.66
CA GLU A 64 -8.32 6.05 -17.82
C GLU A 64 -8.24 7.08 -16.69
N ALA A 65 -7.09 7.16 -16.02
CA ALA A 65 -6.89 8.12 -14.93
C ALA A 65 -5.43 8.58 -14.81
N PRO A 66 -5.14 9.76 -14.25
CA PRO A 66 -3.79 10.11 -13.79
C PRO A 66 -3.30 9.09 -12.75
N LEU A 67 -2.00 8.79 -12.68
CA LEU A 67 -1.43 7.76 -11.78
C LEU A 67 -1.93 7.87 -10.33
N ARG A 68 -1.90 9.08 -9.78
CA ARG A 68 -2.35 9.36 -8.41
C ARG A 68 -3.82 8.99 -8.21
N GLU A 69 -4.67 9.32 -9.17
CA GLU A 69 -6.10 9.02 -9.11
C GLU A 69 -6.35 7.52 -9.35
N PHE A 70 -5.65 6.92 -10.30
CA PHE A 70 -5.69 5.49 -10.59
C PHE A 70 -5.44 4.65 -9.33
N LEU A 71 -4.33 4.89 -8.62
CA LEU A 71 -4.02 4.15 -7.39
C LEU A 71 -5.08 4.35 -6.30
N ARG A 72 -5.66 5.56 -6.19
CA ARG A 72 -6.78 5.84 -5.27
C ARG A 72 -8.05 5.09 -5.64
N LEU A 73 -8.33 4.97 -6.94
CA LEU A 73 -9.47 4.21 -7.43
C LEU A 73 -9.30 2.73 -7.10
N CYS A 74 -8.12 2.15 -7.36
CA CYS A 74 -7.82 0.75 -7.03
C CYS A 74 -8.02 0.47 -5.54
N MET A 75 -7.51 1.32 -4.64
CA MET A 75 -7.77 1.18 -3.19
C MET A 75 -9.25 1.33 -2.80
N ARG A 76 -10.05 2.05 -3.59
CA ARG A 76 -11.48 2.26 -3.29
C ARG A 76 -12.34 1.10 -3.76
N VAL A 77 -12.08 0.57 -4.95
CA VAL A 77 -12.92 -0.45 -5.60
C VAL A 77 -12.38 -1.86 -5.43
N THR A 78 -11.12 -1.98 -4.98
CA THR A 78 -10.44 -3.24 -4.63
C THR A 78 -10.65 -4.32 -5.68
N PRO A 79 -10.15 -4.12 -6.92
CA PRO A 79 -10.34 -5.09 -7.99
C PRO A 79 -9.70 -6.44 -7.64
N SER A 80 -10.37 -7.52 -8.04
CA SER A 80 -9.90 -8.91 -7.88
C SER A 80 -8.68 -9.18 -8.76
N SER A 81 -8.63 -8.59 -9.94
CA SER A 81 -7.47 -8.57 -10.84
C SER A 81 -7.50 -7.33 -11.73
N MET A 82 -6.39 -7.03 -12.38
CA MET A 82 -6.30 -5.93 -13.33
C MET A 82 -5.21 -6.19 -14.38
N GLU A 83 -5.35 -5.52 -15.51
CA GLU A 83 -4.34 -5.43 -16.57
C GLU A 83 -4.05 -3.97 -16.88
N ILE A 84 -2.79 -3.56 -16.79
CA ILE A 84 -2.36 -2.22 -17.21
C ILE A 84 -2.06 -2.23 -18.70
N LEU A 85 -2.86 -1.51 -19.49
CA LEU A 85 -2.74 -1.43 -20.94
C LEU A 85 -1.71 -0.38 -21.36
N GLU A 86 -1.78 0.79 -20.72
CA GLU A 86 -0.88 1.93 -20.96
C GLU A 86 -0.63 2.69 -19.65
N GLY A 87 0.47 3.43 -19.59
CA GLY A 87 0.71 4.35 -18.47
C GLY A 87 2.12 4.44 -17.92
N GLU A 88 3.13 3.88 -18.62
CA GLU A 88 4.52 4.19 -18.27
C GLU A 88 4.72 5.70 -18.23
N GLN A 89 5.31 6.18 -17.14
CA GLN A 89 5.48 7.61 -16.95
C GLN A 89 6.65 7.90 -16.03
N GLU A 90 7.30 9.02 -16.32
CA GLU A 90 8.30 9.63 -15.47
C GLU A 90 7.63 10.81 -14.74
N ILE A 91 7.72 10.82 -13.42
CA ILE A 91 7.17 11.91 -12.60
C ILE A 91 8.25 12.50 -11.71
N PRO A 92 8.22 13.82 -11.44
CA PRO A 92 9.10 14.43 -10.46
C PRO A 92 8.98 13.72 -9.11
N ALA A 93 10.11 13.55 -8.42
CA ALA A 93 10.16 12.90 -7.12
C ALA A 93 9.21 13.56 -6.10
N ASN A 94 9.10 14.89 -6.14
CA ASN A 94 8.15 15.65 -5.32
C ASN A 94 6.68 15.27 -5.59
N ASP A 95 6.33 14.98 -6.84
CA ASP A 95 4.97 14.57 -7.20
C ASP A 95 4.68 13.15 -6.71
N ALA A 96 5.67 12.25 -6.77
CA ALA A 96 5.58 10.92 -6.19
C ALA A 96 5.36 10.95 -4.67
N LEU A 97 5.96 11.90 -3.94
CA LEU A 97 5.73 12.08 -2.50
C LEU A 97 4.25 12.40 -2.19
N TYR A 98 3.54 13.13 -3.05
CA TYR A 98 2.10 13.34 -2.88
C TYR A 98 1.28 12.07 -3.13
N VAL A 99 1.70 11.22 -4.06
CA VAL A 99 1.06 9.91 -4.30
C VAL A 99 1.22 9.02 -3.06
N MET A 100 2.45 8.90 -2.57
CA MET A 100 2.79 8.16 -1.36
C MET A 100 2.02 8.68 -0.13
N GLY A 101 1.91 10.00 0.03
CA GLY A 101 1.12 10.59 1.11
C GLY A 101 -0.37 10.26 1.06
N ASP A 102 -0.96 10.23 -0.14
CA ASP A 102 -2.37 9.81 -0.32
C ASP A 102 -2.57 8.33 0.05
N VAL A 103 -1.62 7.47 -0.35
CA VAL A 103 -1.62 6.04 -0.01
C VAL A 103 -1.57 5.85 1.52
N CYS A 104 -0.61 6.49 2.20
CA CYS A 104 -0.53 6.46 3.67
C CYS A 104 -1.83 6.92 4.33
N LYS A 105 -2.44 7.99 3.82
CA LYS A 105 -3.69 8.52 4.37
C LYS A 105 -4.84 7.52 4.24
N ILE A 106 -4.97 6.86 3.10
CA ILE A 106 -6.04 5.90 2.84
C ILE A 106 -5.84 4.65 3.70
N ILE A 107 -4.67 4.02 3.63
CA ILE A 107 -4.36 2.82 4.41
C ILE A 107 -4.39 3.09 5.91
N GLY A 108 -3.81 4.21 6.35
CA GLY A 108 -3.86 4.66 7.74
C GLY A 108 -5.29 4.84 8.24
N GLY A 109 -6.15 5.47 7.44
CA GLY A 109 -7.58 5.62 7.75
C GLY A 109 -8.33 4.28 7.86
N CYS A 110 -8.00 3.31 6.99
CA CYS A 110 -8.52 1.95 7.07
C CYS A 110 -8.06 1.26 8.37
N CYS A 111 -6.77 1.33 8.70
CA CYS A 111 -6.20 0.77 9.93
C CYS A 111 -6.85 1.37 11.19
N GLU A 112 -6.98 2.69 11.26
CA GLU A 112 -7.64 3.41 12.36
C GLU A 112 -9.10 2.97 12.53
N SER A 113 -9.85 2.92 11.43
CA SER A 113 -11.26 2.50 11.43
C SER A 113 -11.44 1.04 11.88
N ALA A 114 -10.46 0.20 11.56
CA ALA A 114 -10.44 -1.22 11.92
C ALA A 114 -9.87 -1.49 13.32
N GLY A 115 -9.17 -0.52 13.92
CA GLY A 115 -8.42 -0.69 15.16
C GLY A 115 -7.27 -1.70 15.02
N VAL A 116 -6.60 -1.69 13.87
CA VAL A 116 -5.44 -2.56 13.57
C VAL A 116 -4.20 -1.74 13.24
N ARG A 117 -3.05 -2.39 13.23
CA ARG A 117 -1.81 -1.88 12.65
C ARG A 117 -1.38 -2.82 11.53
N LEU A 118 -0.68 -2.29 10.53
CA LEU A 118 -0.04 -3.15 9.53
C LEU A 118 0.95 -4.09 10.23
N PRO A 119 0.96 -5.38 9.87
CA PRO A 119 1.98 -6.29 10.36
C PRO A 119 3.35 -5.79 9.88
N MET A 120 4.35 -5.85 10.75
CA MET A 120 5.73 -5.68 10.29
C MET A 120 6.14 -6.90 9.49
N PRO A 121 7.03 -6.75 8.48
CA PRO A 121 7.55 -7.89 7.74
C PRO A 121 8.16 -8.90 8.71
N GLU A 122 7.93 -10.20 8.46
CA GLU A 122 8.59 -11.22 9.25
C GLU A 122 10.10 -11.14 9.03
N THR A 123 10.85 -11.09 10.12
CA THR A 123 12.30 -11.02 10.07
C THR A 123 12.86 -12.33 10.60
N GLN A 124 13.67 -13.05 9.81
CA GLN A 124 14.42 -14.22 10.30
C GLN A 124 15.85 -13.82 10.67
N PHE A 125 16.54 -14.67 11.41
CA PHE A 125 17.96 -14.45 11.72
C PHE A 125 18.78 -14.75 10.47
N GLY A 126 19.56 -13.77 10.00
CA GLY A 126 20.44 -13.93 8.82
C GLY A 126 19.96 -13.23 7.55
N ASP A 127 18.75 -12.67 7.53
CA ASP A 127 18.21 -11.90 6.38
C ASP A 127 18.78 -10.47 6.30
N GLU A 128 19.73 -10.13 7.17
CA GLU A 128 20.28 -8.79 7.30
C GLU A 128 21.30 -8.52 6.19
N LYS A 129 20.94 -7.64 5.24
CA LYS A 129 21.88 -7.11 4.24
C LYS A 129 23.06 -6.36 4.86
N GLN A 130 22.82 -5.67 5.97
CA GLN A 130 23.83 -4.93 6.72
C GLN A 130 23.70 -5.18 8.22
N ARG A 131 24.82 -5.26 8.95
CA ARG A 131 24.82 -5.48 10.41
C ARG A 131 24.62 -4.20 11.20
N GLU A 132 25.12 -3.09 10.69
CA GLU A 132 25.05 -1.76 11.31
C GLU A 132 24.78 -0.71 10.21
N PRO A 133 24.13 0.42 10.53
CA PRO A 133 23.95 1.50 9.57
C PRO A 133 25.29 2.10 9.13
N GLY A 134 25.34 2.52 7.88
CA GLY A 134 26.48 3.22 7.28
C GLY A 134 26.83 2.64 5.93
N ILE A 135 26.89 3.51 4.93
CA ILE A 135 27.27 3.19 3.56
C ILE A 135 28.43 4.12 3.22
N ASP A 136 29.50 3.58 2.63
CA ASP A 136 30.60 4.43 2.20
C ASP A 136 30.23 5.25 0.95
N GLU A 137 30.99 6.30 0.67
CA GLU A 137 30.64 7.23 -0.42
C GLU A 137 30.75 6.57 -1.80
N GLU A 138 31.70 5.66 -2.00
CA GLU A 138 31.89 4.94 -3.26
C GLU A 138 30.72 3.96 -3.49
N GLU A 139 30.36 3.18 -2.47
CA GLU A 139 29.22 2.25 -2.47
C GLU A 139 27.90 3.01 -2.67
N LEU A 140 27.73 4.18 -2.04
CA LEU A 140 26.56 5.03 -2.27
C LEU A 140 26.47 5.40 -3.75
N HIS A 141 27.56 5.86 -4.37
CA HIS A 141 27.57 6.20 -5.78
C HIS A 141 27.24 5.00 -6.67
N GLU A 142 27.78 3.82 -6.36
CA GLU A 142 27.46 2.58 -7.08
C GLU A 142 25.96 2.27 -7.04
N PHE A 143 25.32 2.35 -5.87
CA PHE A 143 23.86 2.15 -5.78
C PHE A 143 23.06 3.15 -6.60
N LEU A 144 23.43 4.43 -6.57
CA LEU A 144 22.70 5.46 -7.33
C LEU A 144 22.87 5.27 -8.84
N ASP A 145 24.04 4.81 -9.30
CA ASP A 145 24.30 4.46 -10.70
C ASP A 145 23.53 3.20 -11.13
N GLU A 146 23.30 2.26 -10.20
CA GLU A 146 22.43 1.09 -10.41
C GLU A 146 20.92 1.44 -10.41
N GLY A 147 20.56 2.70 -10.12
CA GLY A 147 19.18 3.18 -10.15
C GLY A 147 18.44 3.08 -8.81
N TYR A 148 19.16 2.86 -7.70
CA TYR A 148 18.56 2.91 -6.36
C TYR A 148 18.11 4.34 -6.03
N ILE A 149 17.15 4.42 -5.11
CA ILE A 149 16.53 5.66 -4.65
C ILE A 149 17.13 6.04 -3.30
N HIS A 150 17.73 7.23 -3.23
CA HIS A 150 18.17 7.83 -1.98
C HIS A 150 16.99 8.51 -1.29
N PHE A 151 16.52 7.90 -0.21
CA PHE A 151 15.30 8.27 0.48
C PHE A 151 15.57 8.65 1.94
N LYS A 152 14.95 9.73 2.41
CA LYS A 152 14.98 10.13 3.81
C LYS A 152 13.58 10.23 4.34
N PHE A 153 13.38 9.77 5.58
CA PHE A 153 12.08 9.87 6.23
C PHE A 153 12.19 10.03 7.74
N VAL A 154 11.12 10.56 8.34
CA VAL A 154 10.98 10.71 9.79
C VAL A 154 9.72 9.98 10.22
N THR A 155 9.84 9.08 11.20
CA THR A 155 8.70 8.32 11.74
C THR A 155 8.66 8.36 13.27
N LYS A 156 7.49 8.08 13.83
CA LYS A 156 7.31 7.91 15.28
C LYS A 156 7.77 6.53 15.70
N VAL A 157 8.50 6.49 16.80
CA VAL A 157 9.03 5.24 17.37
C VAL A 157 8.81 5.24 18.88
N ALA A 158 8.68 4.05 19.43
CA ALA A 158 8.61 3.85 20.87
C ALA A 158 9.32 2.55 21.26
N GLY A 159 9.90 2.51 22.46
CA GLY A 159 10.71 1.40 22.95
C GLY A 159 12.13 1.83 23.31
N ASP A 160 12.99 0.89 23.66
CA ASP A 160 14.39 1.15 23.97
C ASP A 160 15.17 1.61 22.71
N GLU A 161 16.03 2.64 22.84
CA GLU A 161 16.71 3.27 21.71
C GLU A 161 17.55 2.30 20.86
N ASP A 162 18.28 1.38 21.52
CA ASP A 162 19.12 0.39 20.84
C ASP A 162 18.27 -0.66 20.12
N ILE A 163 17.13 -1.02 20.71
CA ILE A 163 16.17 -1.94 20.10
C ILE A 163 15.49 -1.28 18.89
N VAL A 164 15.06 -0.03 19.01
CA VAL A 164 14.40 0.72 17.93
C VAL A 164 15.30 0.82 16.71
N THR A 165 16.56 1.20 16.89
CA THR A 165 17.51 1.33 15.78
C THR A 165 17.74 0.00 15.07
N ARG A 166 17.89 -1.09 15.85
CA ARG A 166 18.04 -2.44 15.31
C ARG A 166 16.80 -2.91 14.56
N ASP A 167 15.61 -2.65 15.08
CA ASP A 167 14.37 -3.08 14.45
C ASP A 167 14.12 -2.34 13.14
N ILE A 168 14.37 -1.01 13.09
CA ILE A 168 14.33 -0.23 11.85
C ILE A 168 15.29 -0.84 10.82
N LEU A 169 16.53 -1.09 11.22
CA LEU A 169 17.56 -1.65 10.35
C LEU A 169 17.12 -3.01 9.77
N ARG A 170 16.62 -3.87 10.65
CA ARG A 170 16.22 -5.24 10.30
C ARG A 170 15.04 -5.26 9.35
N VAL A 171 14.01 -4.45 9.61
CA VAL A 171 12.83 -4.34 8.74
C VAL A 171 13.23 -3.83 7.36
N LEU A 172 14.03 -2.75 7.29
CA LEU A 172 14.48 -2.21 6.01
C LEU A 172 15.35 -3.20 5.23
N ASN A 173 16.25 -3.92 5.90
CA ASN A 173 17.08 -4.95 5.26
C ASN A 173 16.25 -6.09 4.63
N VAL A 174 15.21 -6.56 5.33
CA VAL A 174 14.31 -7.61 4.81
C VAL A 174 13.56 -7.14 3.58
N MET A 175 13.20 -5.86 3.53
CA MET A 175 12.63 -5.21 2.34
C MET A 175 13.68 -4.99 1.23
N GLY A 176 14.93 -5.36 1.45
CA GLY A 176 16.02 -5.18 0.50
C GLY A 176 16.66 -3.79 0.48
N THR A 177 16.33 -2.94 1.46
CA THR A 177 16.80 -1.55 1.59
C THR A 177 18.06 -1.46 2.47
N TYR A 178 19.02 -0.62 2.06
CA TYR A 178 20.20 -0.31 2.86
C TYR A 178 19.98 0.96 3.70
N VAL A 179 20.68 1.10 4.83
CA VAL A 179 20.44 2.17 5.80
C VAL A 179 21.75 2.90 6.04
N ASN A 180 21.85 4.11 5.50
CA ASN A 180 23.04 4.94 5.70
C ASN A 180 23.08 5.51 7.12
N LYS A 181 21.93 5.94 7.65
CA LYS A 181 21.89 6.63 8.95
C LYS A 181 20.56 6.51 9.66
N VAL A 182 20.62 6.38 10.97
CA VAL A 182 19.47 6.55 11.88
C VAL A 182 19.84 7.58 12.93
N LYS A 183 18.96 8.55 13.17
CA LYS A 183 19.05 9.52 14.27
C LYS A 183 17.77 9.49 15.07
N LEU A 184 17.91 9.26 16.38
CA LEU A 184 16.81 9.30 17.31
C LEU A 184 16.72 10.67 17.99
N LYS A 185 15.49 11.10 18.27
CA LYS A 185 15.20 12.29 19.07
C LYS A 185 14.01 12.01 19.99
N GLU A 186 14.24 12.11 21.28
CA GLU A 186 13.19 12.01 22.30
C GLU A 186 12.10 13.07 22.13
N ASP A 187 10.85 12.69 22.38
CA ASP A 187 9.74 13.61 22.61
C ASP A 187 9.44 13.66 24.13
N GLY A 188 9.18 14.85 24.64
CA GLY A 188 9.43 15.25 26.04
C GLY A 188 8.57 14.63 27.16
N ASP A 189 7.89 13.51 26.95
CA ASP A 189 7.08 12.83 27.98
C ASP A 189 7.55 11.38 28.21
N GLN A 190 8.43 11.20 29.19
CA GLN A 190 9.02 9.92 29.60
C GLN A 190 8.23 9.24 30.73
N SER A 191 6.95 8.90 30.53
CA SER A 191 6.23 8.16 31.57
C SER A 191 6.34 6.63 31.45
N ASP A 192 6.69 6.07 30.27
CA ASP A 192 6.83 4.61 30.07
C ASP A 192 7.68 4.25 28.81
N GLY A 193 9.00 4.46 28.88
CA GLY A 193 9.95 4.13 27.79
C GLY A 193 10.23 5.28 26.82
N PHE A 194 11.21 5.12 25.93
CA PHE A 194 11.50 6.13 24.91
C PHE A 194 10.35 6.18 23.91
N SER A 195 9.81 7.38 23.69
CA SER A 195 8.83 7.72 22.67
C SER A 195 9.38 8.95 21.98
N GLY A 196 9.53 8.88 20.66
CA GLY A 196 10.28 9.90 19.94
C GLY A 196 10.16 9.79 18.44
N LEU A 197 11.09 10.45 17.77
CA LEU A 197 11.22 10.48 16.32
C LEU A 197 12.50 9.76 15.90
N ALA A 198 12.38 8.93 14.87
CA ALA A 198 13.51 8.37 14.15
C ALA A 198 13.60 9.05 12.78
N ALA A 199 14.72 9.72 12.51
CA ALA A 199 15.08 10.18 11.18
C ALA A 199 16.01 9.15 10.54
N VAL A 200 15.59 8.62 9.38
CA VAL A 200 16.25 7.52 8.69
C VAL A 200 16.67 8.00 7.30
N GLU A 201 17.88 7.62 6.91
CA GLU A 201 18.42 7.79 5.57
C GLU A 201 18.69 6.40 4.99
N ALA A 202 18.07 6.12 3.86
CA ALA A 202 17.97 4.78 3.27
C ALA A 202 18.20 4.79 1.77
N ILE A 203 18.74 3.68 1.25
CA ILE A 203 18.98 3.44 -0.17
C ILE A 203 18.08 2.28 -0.61
N VAL A 204 17.05 2.63 -1.37
CA VAL A 204 15.90 1.77 -1.67
C VAL A 204 16.03 1.24 -3.11
N PRO A 205 15.89 -0.07 -3.36
CA PRO A 205 16.20 -0.67 -4.66
C PRO A 205 15.27 -0.25 -5.79
N ASN A 206 13.98 -0.02 -5.51
CA ASN A 206 13.00 0.29 -6.53
C ASN A 206 11.76 0.99 -5.93
N ILE A 207 10.83 1.37 -6.80
CA ILE A 207 9.62 2.10 -6.43
C ILE A 207 8.68 1.23 -5.59
N GLU A 208 8.54 -0.06 -5.87
CA GLU A 208 7.69 -0.96 -5.09
C GLU A 208 8.14 -1.00 -3.63
N THR A 209 9.43 -1.24 -3.40
CA THR A 209 10.02 -1.22 -2.06
C THR A 209 9.89 0.16 -1.40
N LEU A 210 10.00 1.25 -2.16
CA LEU A 210 9.80 2.59 -1.62
C LEU A 210 8.39 2.78 -1.03
N PHE A 211 7.36 2.33 -1.76
CA PHE A 211 5.98 2.37 -1.27
C PHE A 211 5.79 1.45 -0.05
N GLU A 212 6.40 0.26 -0.05
CA GLU A 212 6.34 -0.64 1.10
C GLU A 212 6.96 -0.02 2.36
N VAL A 213 8.14 0.61 2.24
CA VAL A 213 8.78 1.36 3.33
C VAL A 213 7.85 2.44 3.86
N VAL A 214 7.28 3.23 2.96
CA VAL A 214 6.36 4.32 3.33
C VAL A 214 5.12 3.81 4.05
N LEU A 215 4.55 2.67 3.64
CA LEU A 215 3.38 2.07 4.29
C LEU A 215 3.70 1.58 5.70
N HIS A 216 4.78 0.84 5.87
CA HIS A 216 5.12 0.21 7.15
C HIS A 216 5.58 1.24 8.18
N PHE A 217 6.32 2.26 7.75
CA PHE A 217 6.83 3.28 8.64
C PHE A 217 5.90 4.48 8.79
N SER A 218 4.91 4.68 7.90
CA SER A 218 3.95 5.78 7.92
C SER A 218 4.60 7.12 8.30
N PRO A 219 5.54 7.61 7.47
CA PRO A 219 6.41 8.71 7.84
C PRO A 219 5.63 10.03 8.06
N LEU A 220 6.04 10.79 9.06
CA LEU A 220 5.57 12.16 9.32
C LEU A 220 6.12 13.16 8.30
N ALA A 221 7.32 12.90 7.81
CA ALA A 221 8.01 13.69 6.79
C ALA A 221 8.89 12.76 5.96
N MET A 222 9.02 13.05 4.67
CA MET A 222 9.83 12.26 3.74
C MET A 222 10.35 13.11 2.58
N SER A 223 11.52 12.74 2.05
CA SER A 223 12.13 13.33 0.87
C SER A 223 12.87 12.26 0.06
N ILE A 224 12.88 12.45 -1.26
CA ILE A 224 13.75 11.70 -2.17
C ILE A 224 14.87 12.66 -2.55
N GLU A 225 16.10 12.29 -2.22
CA GLU A 225 17.30 13.07 -2.51
C GLU A 225 17.84 12.77 -3.92
N TYR A 226 17.61 11.54 -4.40
CA TYR A 226 17.93 11.08 -5.75
C TYR A 226 17.09 9.83 -6.08
N PRO A 227 16.64 9.63 -7.34
CA PRO A 227 16.73 10.57 -8.47
C PRO A 227 15.70 11.72 -8.36
N GLU A 228 15.89 12.79 -9.15
CA GLU A 228 14.93 13.90 -9.24
C GLU A 228 13.60 13.49 -9.90
N VAL A 229 13.63 12.41 -10.68
CA VAL A 229 12.50 11.88 -11.44
C VAL A 229 12.41 10.38 -11.22
N LEU A 230 11.23 9.88 -10.88
CA LEU A 230 10.94 8.46 -10.74
C LEU A 230 10.23 7.94 -11.98
N ARG A 231 10.72 6.81 -12.50
CA ARG A 231 10.12 6.12 -13.64
C ARG A 231 9.21 4.98 -13.17
N PHE A 232 7.93 5.09 -13.45
CA PHE A 232 6.94 4.05 -13.22
C PHE A 232 6.74 3.24 -14.50
N THR A 233 7.13 1.96 -14.47
CA THR A 233 6.82 1.01 -15.54
C THR A 233 5.39 0.47 -15.40
N LEU A 234 4.88 -0.23 -16.42
CA LEU A 234 3.55 -0.87 -16.33
C LEU A 234 3.50 -1.89 -15.18
N VAL A 235 4.59 -2.63 -14.96
CA VAL A 235 4.70 -3.63 -13.89
C VAL A 235 4.64 -2.95 -12.53
N ASP A 236 5.40 -1.86 -12.32
CA ASP A 236 5.37 -1.11 -11.06
C ASP A 236 3.94 -0.63 -10.74
N ILE A 237 3.27 -0.04 -11.73
CA ILE A 237 1.91 0.49 -11.55
C ILE A 237 0.93 -0.63 -11.18
N GLN A 238 1.03 -1.78 -11.88
CA GLN A 238 0.18 -2.93 -11.61
C GLN A 238 0.42 -3.50 -10.20
N ASN A 239 1.68 -3.73 -9.84
CA ASN A 239 2.06 -4.29 -8.56
C ASN A 239 1.67 -3.37 -7.41
N LEU A 240 1.93 -2.06 -7.53
CA LEU A 240 1.48 -1.08 -6.56
C LEU A 240 -0.05 -1.11 -6.39
N ALA A 241 -0.80 -1.08 -7.49
CA ALA A 241 -2.25 -1.07 -7.46
C ALA A 241 -2.82 -2.36 -6.82
N ILE A 242 -2.28 -3.53 -7.17
CA ILE A 242 -2.67 -4.81 -6.57
C ILE A 242 -2.32 -4.84 -5.08
N ASN A 243 -1.08 -4.51 -4.71
CA ASN A 243 -0.63 -4.56 -3.32
C ASN A 243 -1.47 -3.63 -2.43
N MET A 244 -1.74 -2.40 -2.89
CA MET A 244 -2.56 -1.46 -2.11
C MET A 244 -4.02 -1.93 -2.00
N SER A 245 -4.58 -2.50 -3.07
CA SER A 245 -5.94 -3.04 -3.06
C SER A 245 -6.07 -4.21 -2.11
N SER A 246 -5.12 -5.14 -2.15
CA SER A 246 -5.05 -6.30 -1.26
C SER A 246 -4.96 -5.88 0.21
N LEU A 247 -4.14 -4.88 0.54
CA LEU A 247 -4.06 -4.36 1.91
C LEU A 247 -5.40 -3.80 2.41
N VAL A 248 -6.12 -3.04 1.57
CA VAL A 248 -7.45 -2.53 1.93
C VAL A 248 -8.43 -3.68 2.15
N THR A 249 -8.41 -4.68 1.27
CA THR A 249 -9.25 -5.88 1.36
C THR A 249 -8.97 -6.65 2.65
N ASP A 250 -7.71 -6.88 2.99
CA ASP A 250 -7.30 -7.61 4.19
C ASP A 250 -7.74 -6.89 5.47
N ILE A 251 -7.53 -5.58 5.54
CA ILE A 251 -8.00 -4.77 6.67
C ILE A 251 -9.52 -4.85 6.80
N THR A 252 -10.25 -4.75 5.69
CA THR A 252 -11.71 -4.80 5.66
C THR A 252 -12.25 -6.16 6.08
N ASN A 253 -11.64 -7.25 5.58
CA ASN A 253 -12.01 -8.63 5.92
C ASN A 253 -11.71 -8.97 7.38
N TYR A 254 -10.61 -8.44 7.93
CA TYR A 254 -10.32 -8.56 9.36
C TYR A 254 -11.45 -7.97 10.21
N VAL A 255 -11.94 -6.77 9.87
CA VAL A 255 -13.08 -6.13 10.56
C VAL A 255 -14.34 -6.96 10.44
N ALA A 256 -14.67 -7.44 9.24
CA ALA A 256 -15.85 -8.27 9.00
C ALA A 256 -15.82 -9.54 9.86
N THR A 257 -14.68 -10.24 9.88
CA THR A 257 -14.48 -11.48 10.64
C THR A 257 -14.58 -11.23 12.15
N LYS A 258 -13.98 -10.14 12.67
CA LYS A 258 -14.07 -9.77 14.09
C LYS A 258 -15.50 -9.43 14.50
N ARG A 259 -16.23 -8.68 13.66
CA ARG A 259 -17.65 -8.36 13.88
C ARG A 259 -18.50 -9.63 13.92
N TYR A 260 -18.29 -10.55 12.97
CA TYR A 260 -19.02 -11.82 12.92
C TYR A 260 -18.84 -12.66 14.20
N LYS A 261 -17.60 -12.78 14.71
CA LYS A 261 -17.33 -13.46 15.99
C LYS A 261 -18.06 -12.80 17.17
N SER A 262 -18.03 -11.47 17.26
CA SER A 262 -18.68 -10.72 18.35
C SER A 262 -20.22 -10.82 18.35
N LEU A 263 -20.84 -11.06 17.19
CA LEU A 263 -22.29 -11.25 17.06
C LEU A 263 -22.72 -12.68 17.46
N ASN A 264 -21.88 -13.67 17.18
CA ASN A 264 -22.15 -15.07 17.53
C ASN A 264 -21.84 -15.39 19.01
N GLU A 265 -20.94 -14.65 19.66
CA GLU A 265 -20.69 -14.76 21.12
C GLU A 265 -21.78 -14.08 21.97
N ARG A 266 -22.71 -13.34 21.35
CA ARG A 266 -23.85 -12.68 22.01
C ARG A 266 -25.17 -13.45 21.84
N ARG A 267 -25.15 -14.64 21.25
CA ARG A 267 -26.31 -15.56 21.12
C ARG A 267 -26.13 -16.74 22.06
#